data_AF-A0AAN4ZE17-F1
#
_entry.id   AF-A0AAN4ZE17-F1
#
_cell.length_a   1.000
_cell.length_b   1.000
_cell.length_c   1.000
_cell.angle_alpha   90.00
_cell.angle_beta   90.00
_cell.angle_gamma   90.00
#
_symmetry.space_group_name_H-M   'P 1'
#
loop_
_entity.id
_entity.type
_entity.pdbx_description
1 polymer ?
#
loop_
_entity_poly.entity_id
_entity_poly.type
_entity_poly.pdbx_seq_one_letter_code
_entity_poly.pdbx_strand_id
1 'polypeptide(L)'
;ENIFGGKSDVFTLGLILIELCIYMDDDKAKEVFNDCRRGIMNDILKNLPDVAAVMSWLTNVDATKRPNSGEILNHPFFNGN
;
A
#
# COMPACT_ATOMS: atom_id res chain seq x y z
N GLU A 1 -12.68 -15.19 -11.33
CA GLU A 1 -11.36 -14.69 -10.88
C GLU A 1 -11.03 -15.30 -9.53
N ASN A 2 -9.77 -15.66 -9.30
CA ASN A 2 -9.33 -16.24 -8.04
C ASN A 2 -9.27 -15.12 -7.00
N ILE A 3 -10.23 -15.09 -6.08
CA ILE A 3 -10.52 -13.98 -5.15
C ILE A 3 -9.28 -13.56 -4.32
N PHE A 4 -8.33 -14.50 -4.11
CA PHE A 4 -7.11 -14.27 -3.35
C PHE A 4 -5.91 -13.76 -4.18
N GLY A 5 -5.82 -14.09 -5.47
CA GLY A 5 -4.66 -13.72 -6.30
C GLY A 5 -4.60 -12.22 -6.55
N GLY A 6 -5.71 -11.63 -7.03
CA GLY A 6 -5.75 -10.19 -7.29
C GLY A 6 -5.54 -9.33 -6.03
N LYS A 7 -5.94 -9.83 -4.85
CA LYS A 7 -5.79 -9.09 -3.59
C LYS A 7 -4.38 -9.18 -3.01
N SER A 8 -3.61 -10.23 -3.31
CA SER A 8 -2.18 -10.24 -2.96
C SER A 8 -1.40 -9.29 -3.85
N ASP A 9 -1.74 -9.20 -5.14
CA ASP A 9 -1.07 -8.30 -6.07
C ASP A 9 -1.29 -6.83 -5.68
N VAL A 10 -2.51 -6.46 -5.27
CA VAL A 10 -2.81 -5.12 -4.74
C VAL A 10 -2.02 -4.79 -3.48
N PHE A 11 -1.83 -5.77 -2.58
CA PHE A 11 -1.00 -5.58 -1.38
C PHE A 11 0.46 -5.36 -1.74
N THR A 12 1.01 -6.19 -2.63
CA THR A 12 2.39 -6.06 -3.12
C THR A 12 2.60 -4.73 -3.85
N LEU A 13 1.62 -4.29 -4.63
CA LEU A 13 1.66 -2.97 -5.28
C LEU A 13 1.78 -1.84 -4.25
N GLY A 14 1.03 -1.90 -3.15
CA GLY A 14 1.16 -0.94 -2.06
C GLY A 14 2.57 -0.89 -1.47
N LEU A 15 3.22 -2.03 -1.27
CA LEU A 15 4.59 -2.09 -0.76
C LEU A 15 5.61 -1.48 -1.74
N ILE A 16 5.50 -1.79 -3.03
CA ILE A 16 6.37 -1.23 -4.06
C ILE A 16 6.24 0.29 -4.10
N LEU A 17 5.02 0.83 -4.00
CA LEU A 17 4.81 2.27 -3.99
C LEU A 17 5.42 2.94 -2.75
N ILE A 18 5.40 2.29 -1.59
CA ILE A 18 6.10 2.79 -0.39
C ILE A 18 7.61 2.89 -0.67
N GLU A 19 8.23 1.86 -1.25
CA GLU A 19 9.65 1.84 -1.63
C GLU A 19 10.01 2.91 -2.68
N LEU A 20 9.07 3.27 -3.56
CA LEU A 20 9.27 4.35 -4.53
C LEU A 20 9.20 5.75 -3.90
N CYS A 21 8.44 5.92 -2.82
CA CYS A 21 8.27 7.21 -2.15
C CYS A 21 9.38 7.52 -1.16
N ILE A 22 9.98 6.50 -0.52
CA ILE A 22 10.96 6.68 0.55
C ILE A 22 12.10 5.71 0.38
N TYR A 23 13.32 6.26 0.40
CA TYR A 23 14.52 5.45 0.44
C TYR A 23 14.59 4.65 1.75
N MET A 24 14.75 3.33 1.62
CA MET A 24 14.88 2.39 2.72
C MET A 24 16.06 1.46 2.43
N ASP A 25 16.80 1.10 3.47
CA ASP A 25 17.70 -0.06 3.42
C ASP A 25 16.91 -1.36 3.62
N ASP A 26 17.59 -2.50 3.42
CA ASP A 26 16.98 -3.83 3.47
C ASP A 26 16.31 -4.14 4.82
N ASP A 27 16.88 -3.65 5.93
CA ASP A 27 16.33 -3.93 7.26
C ASP A 27 15.11 -3.07 7.54
N LYS A 28 15.12 -1.81 7.09
CA LYS A 28 13.96 -0.94 7.18
C LYS A 28 12.82 -1.42 6.27
N ALA A 29 13.13 -1.89 5.06
CA ALA A 29 12.14 -2.47 4.16
C ALA A 29 11.45 -3.69 4.79
N LYS A 30 12.21 -4.58 5.45
CA LYS A 30 11.65 -5.74 6.18
C LYS A 30 10.76 -5.30 7.35
N GLU A 31 11.17 -4.29 8.10
CA GLU A 31 10.39 -3.73 9.21
C GLU A 31 9.04 -3.20 8.69
N VAL A 32 9.08 -2.35 7.66
CA VAL A 32 7.89 -1.77 7.03
C VAL A 32 6.98 -2.85 6.46
N PHE A 33 7.53 -3.85 5.78
CA PHE A 33 6.76 -5.00 5.30
C PHE A 33 5.99 -5.71 6.42
N ASN A 34 6.67 -6.02 7.53
CA ASN A 34 6.07 -6.71 8.67
C ASN A 34 5.00 -5.85 9.34
N ASP A 35 5.21 -4.54 9.42
CA ASP A 35 4.24 -3.62 10.00
C ASP A 35 3.02 -3.42 9.11
N CYS A 36 3.19 -3.32 7.78
CA CYS A 36 2.08 -3.33 6.83
C CYS A 36 1.23 -4.61 6.98
N ARG A 37 1.86 -5.79 7.14
CA ARG A 37 1.13 -7.06 7.39
C ARG A 37 0.32 -7.04 8.69
N ARG A 38 0.72 -6.23 9.66
CA ARG A 38 0.03 -6.03 10.94
C ARG A 38 -0.96 -4.87 10.91
N GLY A 39 -1.06 -4.14 9.78
CA GLY A 39 -1.91 -2.96 9.64
C GLY A 39 -1.35 -1.72 10.32
N ILE A 40 -0.05 -1.71 10.61
CA ILE A 40 0.66 -0.60 11.23
C ILE A 40 1.33 0.19 10.12
N MET A 41 0.87 1.42 9.91
CA MET A 41 1.55 2.35 9.00
C MET A 41 2.49 3.22 9.83
N ASN A 42 3.75 2.83 9.83
CA ASN A 42 4.81 3.53 10.57
C ASN A 42 4.89 5.01 10.15
N ASP A 43 5.52 5.82 11.00
CA ASP A 43 5.81 7.24 10.80
C ASP A 43 6.67 7.55 9.56
N ILE A 44 7.04 6.54 8.76
CA ILE A 44 7.84 6.73 7.55
C ILE A 44 7.12 7.67 6.58
N LEU A 45 5.80 7.51 6.41
CA LEU A 45 5.00 8.33 5.50
C LEU A 45 4.40 9.58 6.16
N LYS A 46 4.83 9.96 7.37
CA LYS A 46 4.24 11.10 8.11
C LYS A 46 4.30 12.42 7.34
N ASN A 47 5.29 12.58 6.48
CA ASN A 47 5.48 13.78 5.64
C ASN A 47 4.70 13.71 4.32
N LEU A 48 4.05 12.59 4.04
CA LEU A 48 3.32 12.29 2.80
C LEU A 48 1.93 11.70 3.15
N PRO A 49 1.04 12.48 3.79
CA PRO A 49 -0.22 11.96 4.34
C PRO A 49 -1.15 11.34 3.28
N ASP A 50 -1.19 11.91 2.07
CA ASP A 50 -2.01 11.37 0.98
C ASP A 50 -1.46 10.02 0.48
N VAL A 51 -0.13 9.88 0.44
CA VAL A 51 0.53 8.60 0.15
C VAL A 51 0.19 7.60 1.25
N ALA A 52 0.32 7.98 2.52
CA ALA A 52 -0.02 7.10 3.65
C ALA A 52 -1.46 6.57 3.58
N ALA A 53 -2.41 7.43 3.21
CA ALA A 53 -3.81 7.04 3.06
C ALA A 53 -3.99 5.99 1.94
N VAL A 54 -3.41 6.21 0.77
CA VAL A 54 -3.47 5.27 -0.35
C VAL A 54 -2.77 3.96 -0.03
N MET A 55 -1.59 4.01 0.58
CA MET A 55 -0.85 2.80 0.93
C MET A 55 -1.58 1.97 1.98
N SER A 56 -2.22 2.60 2.97
CA SER A 56 -3.07 1.91 3.95
C SER A 56 -4.28 1.21 3.31
N TRP A 57 -4.85 1.82 2.27
CA TRP A 57 -5.94 1.23 1.50
C TRP A 57 -5.49 0.01 0.69
N LEU A 58 -4.35 0.09 0.00
CA LEU A 58 -3.78 -1.02 -0.79
C LEU A 58 -3.29 -2.17 0.10
N THR A 59 -2.68 -1.84 1.24
CA THR A 59 -2.07 -2.80 2.17
C THR A 59 -2.99 -3.21 3.33
N ASN A 60 -4.30 -3.01 3.20
CA ASN A 60 -5.24 -3.34 4.28
C ASN A 60 -5.09 -4.80 4.74
N VAL A 61 -5.06 -5.02 6.06
CA VAL A 61 -4.93 -6.37 6.63
C VAL A 61 -6.07 -7.27 6.18
N ASP A 62 -7.27 -6.71 6.12
CA ASP A 62 -8.44 -7.38 5.57
C ASP A 62 -8.41 -7.31 4.05
N ALA A 63 -8.13 -8.45 3.41
CA ALA A 63 -8.05 -8.57 1.96
C ALA A 63 -9.36 -8.16 1.25
N THR A 64 -10.51 -8.26 1.92
CA THR A 64 -11.81 -7.84 1.34
C THR A 64 -11.96 -6.33 1.27
N LYS A 65 -11.21 -5.58 2.09
CA LYS A 65 -11.21 -4.11 2.12
C LYS A 65 -10.19 -3.48 1.18
N ARG A 66 -9.27 -4.26 0.63
CA ARG A 66 -8.35 -3.78 -0.42
C ARG A 66 -9.15 -3.50 -1.68
N PRO A 67 -8.75 -2.52 -2.49
CA PRO A 67 -9.43 -2.25 -3.74
C PRO A 67 -9.22 -3.33 -4.80
N ASN A 68 -10.00 -3.24 -5.88
CA ASN A 68 -9.70 -3.84 -7.16
C ASN A 68 -9.01 -2.83 -8.10
N SER A 69 -8.50 -3.30 -9.24
CA SER A 69 -7.79 -2.46 -10.21
C SER A 69 -8.62 -1.31 -10.77
N GLY A 70 -9.93 -1.50 -10.96
CA GLY A 70 -10.84 -0.45 -11.39
C GLY A 70 -11.02 0.65 -10.33
N GLU A 71 -11.09 0.27 -9.05
CA GLU A 71 -11.12 1.24 -7.95
C GLU A 71 -9.82 2.03 -7.85
N ILE A 72 -8.66 1.37 -8.00
CA ILE A 72 -7.35 2.03 -8.02
C ILE A 72 -7.27 3.05 -9.15
N LEU A 73 -7.66 2.67 -10.37
CA LEU A 73 -7.61 3.53 -11.54
C LEU A 73 -8.47 4.81 -11.40
N ASN A 74 -9.57 4.72 -10.65
CA ASN A 74 -10.47 5.86 -10.43
C ASN A 74 -10.12 6.69 -9.18
N HIS A 75 -9.10 6.31 -8.42
CA HIS A 75 -8.76 7.01 -7.19
C HIS A 75 -8.11 8.38 -7.49
N PRO A 76 -8.54 9.48 -6.83
CA PRO A 76 -8.04 10.84 -7.13
C PRO A 76 -6.53 10.99 -7.08
N PHE A 77 -5.86 10.27 -6.17
CA PHE A 77 -4.41 10.24 -6.05
C PHE A 77 -3.67 9.90 -7.36
N PHE A 78 -4.25 9.04 -8.21
CA PHE A 78 -3.63 8.62 -9.48
C PHE A 78 -4.13 9.42 -10.69
N ASN A 79 -5.11 10.32 -10.50
CA ASN A 79 -5.78 11.02 -11.59
C ASN A 79 -5.20 12.39 -11.93
N GLY A 80 -4.16 12.86 -11.21
CA GLY A 80 -3.35 14.02 -11.61
C GLY A 80 -4.11 15.34 -11.82
N ASN A 81 -5.32 15.48 -11.28
CA ASN A 81 -6.16 16.68 -11.38
C ASN A 81 -6.04 17.57 -10.14
#